data_AF-A0A7D7VNR1-F1
#
_entry.id   AF-A0A7D7VNR1-F1
#
_cell.length_a   1.000
_cell.length_b   1.000
_cell.length_c   1.000
_cell.angle_alpha   90.00
_cell.angle_beta   90.00
_cell.angle_gamma   90.00
#
_symmetry.space_group_name_H-M   'P 1'
#
loop_
_entity.id
_entity.type
_entity.pdbx_description
1 polymer ?
#
loop_
_entity_poly.entity_id
_entity_poly.type
_entity_poly.pdbx_seq_one_letter_code
_entity_poly.pdbx_strand_id
1 'polypeptide(L)'
;MDFTQILELLSTIPIWAWAFGGFIIFMFVFGDQKLWELEVKFPTKPGVGRGEVEFECHKKKGSSIELKFTLEDLYQNKDIEIILNNKSIYTIPVSKNTSARTYINEKFALQKPNEGDKVEVNIGGKKQFEGVLVRD
;
A
#
# COMPACT_ATOMS: atom_id res chain seq x y z
N MET A 1 -32.30 35.32 -10.10
CA MET A 1 -33.08 34.06 -10.08
C MET A 1 -33.68 33.96 -8.70
N ASP A 2 -35.00 33.95 -8.62
CA ASP A 2 -35.72 33.96 -7.34
C ASP A 2 -35.76 32.55 -6.73
N PHE A 3 -35.92 32.42 -5.42
CA PHE A 3 -35.88 31.13 -4.72
C PHE A 3 -36.93 30.15 -5.27
N THR A 4 -38.10 30.67 -5.65
CA THR A 4 -39.20 29.93 -6.27
C THR A 4 -38.82 29.36 -7.65
N GLN A 5 -38.04 30.11 -8.44
CA GLN A 5 -37.56 29.68 -9.76
C GLN A 5 -36.50 28.58 -9.64
N ILE A 6 -35.71 28.59 -8.57
CA ILE A 6 -34.73 27.54 -8.28
C ILE A 6 -35.46 26.24 -7.92
N LEU A 7 -36.50 26.30 -7.07
CA LEU A 7 -37.29 25.14 -6.69
C LEU A 7 -38.01 24.49 -7.88
N GLU A 8 -38.61 25.28 -8.77
CA GLU A 8 -39.23 24.77 -9.99
C GLU A 8 -38.20 24.04 -10.86
N LEU A 9 -37.04 24.63 -11.11
CA LEU A 9 -35.97 24.01 -11.88
C LEU A 9 -35.52 22.67 -11.27
N LEU A 10 -35.34 22.61 -9.95
CA LEU A 10 -34.92 21.39 -9.25
C LEU A 10 -36.00 20.29 -9.30
N SER A 11 -37.28 20.67 -9.33
CA SER A 11 -38.41 19.74 -9.44
C SER A 11 -38.57 19.11 -10.83
N THR A 12 -38.01 19.75 -11.87
CA THR A 12 -37.98 19.19 -13.24
C THR A 12 -36.91 18.12 -13.45
N ILE A 13 -35.95 18.00 -12.52
CA ILE A 13 -34.89 17.00 -12.60
C ILE A 13 -35.47 15.64 -12.20
N PRO A 14 -35.32 14.59 -13.04
CA PRO A 14 -35.83 13.25 -12.72
C PRO A 14 -35.23 12.69 -11.44
N ILE A 15 -36.04 11.94 -10.67
CA ILE A 15 -35.62 11.32 -9.40
C ILE A 15 -34.39 10.42 -9.57
N TRP A 16 -34.26 9.73 -10.72
CA TRP A 16 -33.08 8.90 -10.99
C TRP A 16 -31.79 9.71 -11.10
N ALA A 17 -31.85 10.95 -11.60
CA ALA A 17 -30.68 11.83 -11.70
C ALA A 17 -30.26 12.35 -10.32
N TRP A 18 -31.22 12.61 -9.43
CA TRP A 18 -30.97 12.88 -8.01
C TRP A 18 -30.35 11.67 -7.30
N ALA A 19 -30.87 10.47 -7.54
CA ALA A 19 -30.34 9.24 -6.96
C ALA A 19 -28.91 8.97 -7.46
N PHE A 20 -28.64 9.17 -8.75
CA PHE A 20 -27.31 8.99 -9.33
C PHE A 20 -26.32 10.07 -8.86
N GLY A 21 -26.73 11.34 -8.84
CA GLY A 21 -25.91 12.43 -8.30
C GLY A 21 -25.61 12.24 -6.81
N GLY A 22 -26.62 11.84 -6.03
CA GLY A 22 -26.46 11.48 -4.63
C GLY A 22 -25.52 10.30 -4.43
N PHE A 23 -25.59 9.28 -5.30
CA PHE A 23 -24.68 8.13 -5.27
C PHE A 23 -23.23 8.51 -5.62
N ILE A 24 -23.02 9.42 -6.58
CA ILE A 24 -21.67 9.94 -6.90
C ILE A 24 -21.11 10.73 -5.71
N ILE A 25 -21.91 11.62 -5.11
CA ILE A 25 -21.49 12.39 -3.93
C ILE A 25 -21.19 11.42 -2.78
N PHE A 26 -22.03 10.40 -2.58
CA PHE A 26 -21.81 9.36 -1.60
C PHE A 26 -20.49 8.61 -1.87
N MET A 27 -20.20 8.22 -3.11
CA MET A 27 -18.92 7.61 -3.49
C MET A 27 -17.72 8.53 -3.21
N PHE A 28 -17.84 9.84 -3.42
CA PHE A 28 -16.76 10.78 -3.12
C PHE A 28 -16.54 11.00 -1.62
N VAL A 29 -17.61 11.04 -0.83
CA VAL A 29 -17.56 11.25 0.63
C VAL A 29 -17.18 9.96 1.35
N PHE A 30 -17.75 8.84 0.91
CA PHE A 30 -17.64 7.55 1.57
C PHE A 30 -16.64 6.58 0.93
N GLY A 31 -16.24 6.80 -0.32
CA GLY A 31 -15.24 6.00 -1.00
C GLY A 31 -13.86 6.14 -0.37
N ASP A 32 -13.12 5.04 -0.37
CA ASP A 32 -11.74 4.99 0.09
C ASP A 32 -10.82 5.27 -1.10
N GLN A 33 -10.16 6.43 -1.08
CA GLN A 33 -9.28 6.87 -2.17
C GLN A 33 -7.84 6.52 -1.87
N LYS A 34 -7.11 5.97 -2.85
CA LYS A 34 -5.65 5.79 -2.79
C LYS A 34 -4.99 7.16 -2.90
N LEU A 35 -4.26 7.57 -1.87
CA LEU A 35 -3.57 8.86 -1.78
C LEU A 35 -2.19 8.82 -2.43
N TRP A 36 -1.47 7.71 -2.23
CA TRP A 36 -0.17 7.46 -2.83
C TRP A 36 0.14 5.97 -2.82
N GLU A 37 1.04 5.59 -3.73
CA GLU A 37 1.52 4.24 -3.97
C GLU A 37 2.98 4.35 -4.41
N LEU A 38 3.84 3.57 -3.78
CA LEU A 38 5.26 3.45 -4.10
C LEU A 38 5.66 1.99 -3.96
N GLU A 39 6.49 1.51 -4.86
CA GLU A 39 6.95 0.13 -4.83
C GLU A 39 8.47 0.02 -5.00
N VAL A 40 9.03 -1.09 -4.54
CA VAL A 40 10.38 -1.54 -4.84
C VAL A 40 10.30 -2.99 -5.26
N LYS A 41 10.63 -3.25 -6.53
CA LYS A 41 10.82 -4.61 -7.04
C LYS A 41 12.31 -4.93 -7.02
N PHE A 42 12.69 -5.92 -6.22
CA PHE A 42 14.07 -6.37 -6.18
C PHE A 42 14.33 -7.41 -7.27
N PRO A 43 15.50 -7.36 -7.92
CA PRO A 43 15.87 -8.39 -8.89
C PRO A 43 15.98 -9.75 -8.20
N THR A 44 15.62 -10.81 -8.92
CA THR A 44 15.79 -12.18 -8.45
C THR A 44 17.27 -12.45 -8.16
N LYS A 45 17.58 -12.88 -6.94
CA LYS A 45 18.93 -13.24 -6.52
C LYS A 45 19.07 -14.76 -6.40
N PRO A 46 20.05 -15.39 -7.08
CA PRO A 46 20.34 -16.81 -6.91
C PRO A 46 20.63 -17.15 -5.45
N GLY A 47 20.07 -18.23 -4.94
CA GLY A 47 20.24 -18.65 -3.55
C GLY A 47 19.26 -17.97 -2.58
N VAL A 48 18.61 -16.86 -2.96
CA VAL A 48 17.74 -16.07 -2.06
C VAL A 48 16.30 -16.06 -2.56
N GLY A 49 16.08 -15.74 -3.83
CA GLY A 49 14.75 -15.62 -4.44
C GLY A 49 14.40 -14.19 -4.91
N ARG A 50 13.12 -13.84 -4.91
CA ARG A 50 12.56 -12.54 -5.34
C ARG A 50 11.86 -11.85 -4.19
N GLY A 51 11.91 -10.51 -4.14
CA GLY A 51 11.18 -9.72 -3.17
C GLY A 51 10.56 -8.48 -3.81
N GLU A 52 9.40 -8.09 -3.32
CA GLU A 52 8.73 -6.85 -3.64
C GLU A 52 8.19 -6.24 -2.36
N VAL A 53 8.34 -4.92 -2.24
CA VAL A 53 7.81 -4.13 -1.13
C VAL A 53 6.98 -3.03 -1.74
N GLU A 54 5.70 -3.02 -1.41
CA GLU A 54 4.71 -2.06 -1.89
C GLU A 54 4.20 -1.27 -0.68
N PHE A 55 4.25 0.05 -0.80
CA PHE A 55 3.77 0.98 0.18
C PHE A 55 2.59 1.72 -0.42
N GLU A 56 1.44 1.63 0.23
CA GLU A 56 0.24 2.32 -0.21
C GLU A 56 -0.39 3.09 0.95
N CYS A 57 -1.12 4.14 0.63
CA CYS A 57 -1.92 4.85 1.61
C CYS A 57 -3.29 5.16 1.06
N HIS A 58 -4.28 4.83 1.87
CA HIS A 58 -5.69 5.01 1.60
C HIS A 58 -6.26 6.03 2.57
N LYS A 59 -7.12 6.93 2.07
CA LYS A 59 -7.70 8.04 2.83
C LYS A 59 -8.39 7.58 4.11
N LYS A 60 -9.05 6.42 4.11
CA LYS A 60 -9.75 5.88 5.29
C LYS A 60 -9.02 4.73 5.97
N LYS A 61 -8.28 3.91 5.21
CA LYS A 61 -7.58 2.73 5.76
C LYS A 61 -6.20 3.04 6.32
N GLY A 62 -5.66 4.25 6.07
CA GLY A 62 -4.32 4.63 6.47
C GLY A 62 -3.26 4.04 5.53
N SER A 63 -2.01 4.04 5.99
CA SER A 63 -0.89 3.44 5.26
C SER A 63 -0.83 1.92 5.49
N SER A 64 -0.63 1.17 4.41
CA SER A 64 -0.32 -0.27 4.42
C SER A 64 1.03 -0.51 3.78
N ILE A 65 1.69 -1.57 4.23
CA ILE A 65 2.79 -2.18 3.48
C ILE A 65 2.36 -3.56 3.07
N GLU A 66 2.47 -3.83 1.78
CA GLU A 66 2.38 -5.16 1.23
C GLU A 66 3.78 -5.68 0.89
N LEU A 67 4.06 -6.89 1.37
CA LEU A 67 5.35 -7.54 1.22
C LEU A 67 5.13 -8.85 0.49
N LYS A 68 5.78 -9.01 -0.66
CA LYS A 68 5.67 -10.19 -1.51
C LYS A 68 7.06 -10.78 -1.69
N PHE A 69 7.38 -11.81 -0.91
CA PHE A 69 8.65 -12.52 -1.04
C PHE A 69 8.43 -13.92 -1.57
N THR A 70 9.28 -14.34 -2.51
CA THR A 70 9.44 -15.75 -2.91
C THR A 70 10.86 -16.15 -2.53
N LEU A 71 11.04 -16.85 -1.41
CA LEU A 71 12.34 -17.17 -0.83
C LEU A 71 12.68 -18.66 -0.95
N GLU A 72 13.97 -18.95 -1.04
CA GLU A 72 14.49 -20.33 -0.92
C GLU A 72 14.39 -20.85 0.53
N ASP A 73 14.37 -22.18 0.70
CA ASP A 73 14.14 -22.85 1.99
C ASP A 73 15.11 -22.42 3.10
N LEU A 74 16.36 -22.13 2.75
CA LEU A 74 17.37 -21.70 3.72
C LEU A 74 17.12 -20.30 4.29
N TYR A 75 16.23 -19.51 3.68
CA TYR A 75 15.80 -18.19 4.16
C TYR A 75 14.43 -18.19 4.83
N GLN A 76 13.77 -19.36 4.91
CA GLN A 76 12.58 -19.56 5.71
C GLN A 76 12.94 -19.61 7.21
N ASN A 77 11.96 -19.36 8.06
CA ASN A 77 12.08 -19.32 9.51
C ASN A 77 13.15 -18.35 10.02
N LYS A 78 13.34 -17.24 9.29
CA LYS A 78 14.22 -16.13 9.68
C LYS A 78 13.41 -14.85 9.80
N ASP A 79 13.83 -13.96 10.69
CA ASP A 79 13.26 -12.63 10.75
C ASP A 79 13.58 -11.87 9.46
N ILE A 80 12.60 -11.15 8.94
CA ILE A 80 12.75 -10.26 7.79
C ILE A 80 12.53 -8.84 8.28
N GLU A 81 13.58 -8.04 8.27
CA GLU A 81 13.54 -6.64 8.66
C GLU A 81 13.55 -5.75 7.42
N ILE A 82 12.65 -4.77 7.39
CA ILE A 82 12.55 -3.78 6.33
C ILE A 82 13.02 -2.44 6.88
N ILE A 83 13.97 -1.87 6.17
CA ILE A 83 14.64 -0.63 6.52
C ILE A 83 14.35 0.38 5.42
N LEU A 84 13.79 1.53 5.80
CA LEU A 84 13.58 2.67 4.92
C LEU A 84 14.49 3.80 5.40
N ASN A 85 15.37 4.31 4.52
CA ASN A 85 16.31 5.39 4.84
C ASN A 85 17.08 5.16 6.16
N ASN A 86 17.68 3.98 6.33
CA ASN A 86 18.43 3.56 7.53
C ASN A 86 17.61 3.45 8.81
N LYS A 87 16.28 3.50 8.73
CA LYS A 87 15.38 3.27 9.86
C LYS A 87 14.59 1.98 9.67
N SER A 88 14.68 1.07 10.64
CA SER A 88 13.82 -0.11 10.69
C SER A 88 12.36 0.35 10.83
N ILE A 89 11.55 0.00 9.84
CA ILE A 89 10.13 0.38 9.80
C ILE A 89 9.22 -0.79 10.13
N TYR A 90 9.66 -2.01 9.87
CA TYR A 90 8.88 -3.21 10.12
C TYR A 90 9.77 -4.46 10.23
N THR A 91 9.39 -5.39 11.11
CA THR A 91 10.06 -6.68 11.24
C THR A 91 9.01 -7.79 11.19
N ILE A 92 9.15 -8.67 10.21
CA ILE A 92 8.41 -9.92 10.10
C ILE A 92 9.07 -10.93 11.03
N PRO A 93 8.37 -11.43 12.07
CA PRO A 93 8.93 -12.45 12.95
C PRO A 93 9.03 -13.80 12.23
N VAL A 94 9.98 -14.63 12.66
CA VAL A 94 10.16 -16.04 12.24
C VAL A 94 8.84 -16.80 12.08
N SER A 95 7.91 -16.64 13.03
CA SER A 95 6.62 -17.34 13.04
C SER A 95 5.71 -17.04 11.85
N LYS A 96 5.94 -15.94 11.13
CA LYS A 96 5.19 -15.55 9.93
C LYS A 96 5.94 -15.87 8.62
N ASN A 97 7.25 -16.10 8.69
CA ASN A 97 8.08 -16.46 7.53
C ASN A 97 8.28 -17.98 7.44
N THR A 98 7.19 -18.74 7.36
CA THR A 98 7.23 -20.22 7.44
C THR A 98 7.07 -20.93 6.10
N SER A 99 6.91 -20.18 4.99
CA SER A 99 6.69 -20.77 3.66
C SER A 99 7.50 -20.08 2.58
N ALA A 100 7.62 -20.74 1.42
CA ALA A 100 8.33 -20.22 0.25
C ALA A 100 7.74 -18.91 -0.29
N ARG A 101 6.48 -18.57 0.05
CA ARG A 101 5.86 -17.28 -0.27
C ARG A 101 5.26 -16.63 0.97
N THR A 102 5.88 -15.55 1.41
CA THR A 102 5.38 -14.76 2.54
C THR A 102 4.67 -13.53 1.99
N TYR A 103 3.36 -13.47 2.20
CA TYR A 103 2.51 -12.31 1.94
C TYR A 103 2.15 -11.67 3.27
N ILE A 104 2.55 -10.42 3.46
CA ILE A 104 2.20 -9.68 4.67
C ILE A 104 1.51 -8.40 4.24
N ASN A 105 0.25 -8.28 4.66
CA ASN A 105 -0.56 -7.09 4.53
C ASN A 105 -0.76 -6.55 5.95
N GLU A 106 0.09 -5.61 6.35
CA GLU A 106 -0.06 -4.93 7.62
C GLU A 106 -0.26 -3.43 7.45
N LYS A 107 -1.18 -2.91 8.26
CA LYS A 107 -1.50 -1.50 8.33
C LYS A 107 -0.73 -0.91 9.48
N PHE A 108 0.14 0.03 9.18
CA PHE A 108 0.81 0.79 10.22
C PHE A 108 1.01 2.23 9.76
N ALA A 109 1.02 3.15 10.73
CA ALA A 109 1.19 4.56 10.45
C ALA A 109 2.62 4.84 9.99
N LEU A 110 2.82 4.84 8.67
CA LEU A 110 4.05 5.30 8.02
C LEU A 110 3.82 6.68 7.41
N GLN A 111 4.74 7.62 7.68
CA GLN A 111 4.80 8.89 6.94
C GLN A 111 5.12 8.60 5.47
N LYS A 112 4.46 9.31 4.54
CA LYS A 112 4.68 9.12 3.10
C LYS A 112 6.19 9.13 2.76
N PRO A 113 6.73 8.02 2.22
CA PRO A 113 8.10 8.00 1.70
C PRO A 113 8.23 8.88 0.45
N ASN A 114 9.44 9.29 0.12
CA ASN A 114 9.74 9.97 -1.13
C ASN A 114 10.11 8.95 -2.22
N GLU A 115 9.84 9.30 -3.47
CA GLU A 115 10.42 8.59 -4.61
C GLU A 115 11.95 8.73 -4.56
N GLY A 116 12.67 7.64 -4.80
CA GLY A 116 14.11 7.56 -4.64
C GLY A 116 14.59 7.22 -3.22
N ASP A 117 13.68 7.15 -2.22
CA ASP A 117 14.04 6.68 -0.88
C ASP A 117 14.56 5.24 -0.93
N LYS A 118 15.57 4.97 -0.12
CA LYS A 118 16.27 3.69 -0.13
C LYS A 118 15.55 2.67 0.74
N VAL A 119 15.26 1.49 0.18
CA VAL A 119 14.70 0.35 0.89
C VAL A 119 15.72 -0.77 0.95
N GLU A 120 15.98 -1.26 2.15
CA GLU A 120 16.80 -2.44 2.39
C GLU A 120 15.97 -3.51 3.09
N VAL A 121 16.22 -4.77 2.74
CA VAL A 121 15.61 -5.92 3.40
C VAL A 121 16.71 -6.82 3.94
N ASN A 122 16.70 -6.98 5.26
CA ASN A 122 17.59 -7.89 5.98
C ASN A 122 16.83 -9.18 6.29
N ILE A 123 17.45 -10.34 6.01
CA ILE A 123 16.89 -11.65 6.36
C ILE A 123 17.87 -12.37 7.26
N GLY A 124 17.44 -12.72 8.47
CA GLY A 124 18.30 -13.36 9.49
C GLY A 124 19.52 -12.53 9.84
N GLY A 125 19.37 -11.20 9.92
CA GLY A 125 20.43 -10.26 10.28
C GLY A 125 21.44 -9.93 9.15
N LYS A 126 21.20 -10.40 7.92
CA LYS A 126 22.04 -10.06 6.76
C LYS A 126 21.24 -9.33 5.69
N LYS A 127 21.81 -8.27 5.12
CA LYS A 127 21.23 -7.56 3.98
C LYS A 127 21.14 -8.47 2.77
N GLN A 128 19.92 -8.73 2.31
CA GLN A 128 19.64 -9.56 1.14
C GLN A 128 19.14 -8.75 -0.04
N PHE A 129 18.31 -7.73 0.19
CA PHE A 129 17.80 -6.86 -0.87
C PHE A 129 18.07 -5.39 -0.59
N GLU A 130 18.23 -4.63 -1.67
CA GLU A 130 18.45 -3.18 -1.66
C GLU A 130 17.89 -2.62 -2.96
N GLY A 131 17.20 -1.49 -2.87
CA GLY A 131 16.54 -0.84 -3.99
C GLY A 131 16.06 0.55 -3.61
N VAL A 132 15.44 1.21 -4.57
CA VAL A 132 14.88 2.56 -4.40
C VAL A 132 13.39 2.55 -4.72
N LEU A 133 12.63 3.34 -3.97
CA LEU A 133 11.20 3.52 -4.19
C LEU A 133 10.95 4.19 -5.52
N VAL A 134 10.10 3.55 -6.32
CA VAL A 134 9.58 4.09 -7.57
C VAL A 134 8.07 4.22 -7.46
N ARG A 135 7.51 5.21 -8.16
CA ARG A 135 6.06 5.37 -8.27
C ARG A 135 5.52 4.39 -9.31
N ASP A 136 4.50 3.63 -8.93
CA ASP A 136 3.72 2.81 -9.88
C ASP A 136 2.75 3.69 -10.69
#